data_AF-A0A955UFJ7-F1
#
_entry.id   AF-A0A955UFJ7-F1
#
_cell.length_a   1.000
_cell.length_b   1.000
_cell.length_c   1.000
_cell.angle_alpha   90.00
_cell.angle_beta   90.00
_cell.angle_gamma   90.00
#
_symmetry.space_group_name_H-M   'P 1'
#
loop_
_entity.id
_entity.type
_entity.pdbx_description
1 polymer ?
#
loop_
_entity_poly.entity_id
_entity_poly.type
_entity_poly.pdbx_seq_one_letter_code
_entity_poly.pdbx_strand_id
1 'polypeptide(L)' 'YPHVVYVTNRDGVFRSEDGGITWEARSAGLTNVNIRALAMSAVDSDVLYVGTNGKGLFRTSDRGISWEAVPLVVAESL' A
#
# COMPACT_ATOMS: atom_id res chain seq x y z
N TYR A 1 5.92 14.60 -10.86
CA TYR A 1 5.73 14.50 -9.40
C TYR A 1 7.03 14.06 -8.70
N PRO A 2 8.13 14.83 -8.75
CA PRO A 2 9.44 14.32 -8.29
C PRO A 2 9.62 14.25 -6.75
N HIS A 3 8.55 14.46 -5.97
CA HIS A 3 8.64 14.58 -4.51
C HIS A 3 7.72 13.62 -3.74
N VAL A 4 6.85 12.86 -4.42
CA VAL A 4 6.00 11.89 -3.72
C VAL A 4 6.80 10.63 -3.45
N VAL A 5 6.91 10.25 -2.18
CA VAL A 5 7.61 9.04 -1.73
C VAL A 5 6.69 8.23 -0.84
N TYR A 6 6.72 6.92 -1.02
CA TYR A 6 6.09 5.97 -0.10
C TYR A 6 7.15 5.08 0.51
N VAL A 7 7.05 4.85 1.81
CA VAL A 7 7.90 3.91 2.56
C VAL A 7 7.04 3.03 3.43
N THR A 8 7.59 1.87 3.78
CA THR A 8 6.96 0.96 4.74
C THR A 8 7.93 0.61 5.85
N ASN A 9 7.40 0.43 7.06
CA ASN A 9 8.15 -0.05 8.21
C ASN A 9 7.24 -0.94 9.09
N ARG A 10 7.65 -1.18 10.34
CA ARG A 10 6.89 -2.01 11.29
C ARG A 10 5.56 -1.38 11.74
N ASP A 11 5.34 -0.11 11.48
CA ASP A 11 4.15 0.66 11.84
C ASP A 11 3.20 0.88 10.63
N GLY A 12 3.57 0.36 9.45
CA GLY A 12 2.73 0.34 8.25
C GLY A 12 3.30 1.15 7.09
N VAL A 13 2.42 1.84 6.35
CA VAL A 13 2.77 2.64 5.16
C VAL A 13 2.76 4.12 5.53
N PHE A 14 3.74 4.86 5.01
CA PHE A 14 3.86 6.30 5.16
C PHE A 14 4.05 6.95 3.80
N ARG A 15 3.52 8.16 3.66
CA ARG A 15 3.62 8.97 2.44
C ARG A 15 4.20 10.33 2.77
N SER A 16 5.07 10.80 1.89
CA SER A 16 5.57 12.16 1.88
C SER A 16 5.19 12.83 0.56
N GLU A 17 4.82 14.11 0.60
CA GLU A 17 4.63 14.95 -0.60
C GLU A 17 5.84 15.82 -0.94
N ASP A 18 6.79 15.93 -0.02
CA ASP A 18 7.89 16.90 -0.03
C ASP A 18 9.27 16.24 -0.12
N GLY A 19 9.34 15.03 -0.67
CA GLY A 19 10.60 14.32 -0.91
C GLY A 19 11.20 13.68 0.35
N GLY A 20 10.38 13.45 1.38
CA GLY A 20 10.77 12.79 2.62
C GLY A 20 11.08 13.73 3.78
N ILE A 21 10.72 15.02 3.70
CA ILE A 21 10.89 16.00 4.77
C ILE A 21 9.81 15.80 5.84
N THR A 22 8.55 15.63 5.43
CA THR A 22 7.41 15.30 6.30
C THR A 22 6.72 14.02 5.85
N TRP A 23 6.13 13.31 6.82
CA TRP A 23 5.54 11.99 6.62
C TRP A 23 4.16 11.90 7.27
N GLU A 24 3.21 11.32 6.55
CA GLU A 24 1.87 11.03 7.03
C GLU A 24 1.63 9.52 7.04
N ALA A 25 1.01 9.01 8.11
CA ALA A 25 0.60 7.61 8.17
C ALA A 25 -0.54 7.34 7.17
N ARG A 26 -0.39 6.28 6.39
CA ARG A 26 -1.27 5.87 5.29
C ARG A 26 -1.60 4.38 5.38
N SER A 27 -2.01 3.94 6.57
CA SER A 27 -2.19 2.50 6.89
C SER A 27 -3.63 2.10 7.21
N ALA A 28 -4.61 3.00 7.08
CA ALA A 28 -5.99 2.69 7.50
C ALA A 28 -6.55 1.53 6.64
N GLY A 29 -7.12 0.51 7.31
CA GLY A 29 -7.61 -0.71 6.66
C GLY A 29 -6.58 -1.85 6.53
N LEU A 30 -5.28 -1.57 6.73
CA LEU A 30 -4.29 -2.64 6.85
C LEU A 30 -4.46 -3.37 8.18
N THR A 31 -4.88 -4.63 8.11
CA THR A 31 -5.01 -5.49 9.30
C THR A 31 -3.71 -6.24 9.64
N ASN A 32 -2.65 -6.05 8.85
CA ASN A 32 -1.31 -6.57 9.10
C ASN A 32 -0.25 -5.63 8.50
N VAL A 33 0.68 -5.18 9.33
CA VAL A 33 1.75 -4.23 8.97
C VAL A 33 3.11 -4.91 8.77
N ASN A 34 3.18 -6.25 8.77
CA ASN A 34 4.37 -7.00 8.38
C ASN A 34 4.53 -7.00 6.85
N ILE A 35 4.77 -5.83 6.28
CA ILE A 35 4.84 -5.57 4.83
C ILE A 35 6.21 -6.02 4.30
N ARG A 36 6.20 -6.77 3.19
CA ARG A 36 7.40 -7.28 2.51
C ARG A 36 7.64 -6.67 1.14
N ALA A 37 6.59 -6.15 0.52
CA ALA A 37 6.67 -5.46 -0.76
C ALA A 37 5.63 -4.35 -0.81
N LEU A 38 6.01 -3.24 -1.46
CA LEU A 38 5.14 -2.13 -1.84
C LEU A 38 5.39 -1.85 -3.32
N ALA A 39 4.32 -1.71 -4.10
CA ALA A 39 4.40 -1.35 -5.51
C ALA A 39 3.30 -0.36 -5.87
N MET A 40 3.64 0.65 -6.68
CA MET A 40 2.68 1.58 -7.28
C MET A 40 2.34 1.11 -8.69
N SER A 41 1.08 1.27 -9.11
CA SER A 41 0.67 0.99 -10.48
C SER A 41 1.34 1.95 -11.46
N ALA A 42 1.80 1.42 -12.59
CA ALA A 42 2.45 2.20 -13.64
C ALA A 42 1.47 3.05 -14.47
N VAL A 43 0.17 2.74 -14.41
CA VAL A 43 -0.88 3.42 -15.19
C VAL A 43 -1.76 4.35 -14.35
N ASP A 44 -1.72 4.19 -13.02
CA ASP A 44 -2.48 5.01 -12.08
C ASP A 44 -1.71 5.15 -10.76
N SER A 45 -1.16 6.33 -10.48
CA SER A 45 -0.37 6.59 -9.28
C SER A 45 -1.18 6.56 -7.97
N ASP A 46 -2.51 6.53 -8.06
CA ASP A 46 -3.39 6.47 -6.89
C ASP A 46 -3.54 5.03 -6.39
N VAL A 47 -3.20 4.06 -7.26
CA VAL A 47 -3.26 2.64 -6.98
C VAL A 47 -1.91 2.11 -6.51
N LEU A 48 -1.89 1.57 -5.29
CA LEU A 48 -0.74 0.88 -4.73
C LEU A 48 -1.15 -0.48 -4.17
N TYR A 49 -0.17 -1.37 -4.08
CA TYR A 49 -0.30 -2.72 -3.55
C TYR A 49 0.72 -2.97 -2.48
N VAL A 50 0.32 -3.64 -1.39
CA VAL A 50 1.25 -4.18 -0.38
C VAL A 50 1.08 -5.68 -0.23
N GLY A 51 2.22 -6.37 -0.30
CA GLY A 51 2.32 -7.78 0.04
C GLY A 51 2.73 -7.93 1.51
N THR A 52 1.92 -8.62 2.30
CA THR A 52 2.19 -8.85 3.73
C THR A 52 2.65 -10.28 3.98
N ASN A 53 3.49 -10.47 4.99
CA ASN A 53 3.73 -11.80 5.55
C ASN A 53 2.58 -12.15 6.50
N GLY A 54 1.70 -13.06 6.06
CA GLY A 54 0.64 -13.67 6.88
C GLY A 54 -0.80 -13.27 6.56
N LYS A 55 -1.05 -12.19 5.81
CA LYS A 55 -2.42 -11.76 5.42
C LYS A 55 -2.62 -11.51 3.92
N GLY A 56 -1.62 -11.83 3.09
CA GLY A 56 -1.73 -11.72 1.64
C GLY A 56 -1.62 -10.28 1.12
N LEU A 57 -2.37 -10.00 0.06
CA LEU A 57 -2.32 -8.77 -0.72
C LEU A 57 -3.35 -7.76 -0.23
N PHE A 58 -2.95 -6.50 -0.11
CA PHE A 58 -3.86 -5.37 0.05
C PHE A 58 -3.66 -4.37 -1.09
N ARG A 59 -4.72 -3.64 -1.41
CA ARG A 59 -4.74 -2.59 -2.42
C ARG A 59 -5.29 -1.31 -1.81
N THR A 60 -4.80 -0.18 -2.30
CA THR A 60 -5.43 1.14 -2.18
C THR A 60 -5.69 1.67 -3.60
N SER A 61 -6.71 2.50 -3.77
CA SER A 61 -6.99 3.29 -4.97
C SER A 61 -7.08 4.79 -4.68
N ASP A 62 -6.65 5.20 -3.48
CA ASP A 62 -6.78 6.56 -2.95
C ASP A 62 -5.47 7.03 -2.31
N ARG A 63 -4.33 6.66 -2.93
CA ARG A 63 -2.98 7.08 -2.49
C ARG A 63 -2.64 6.63 -1.07
N GLY A 64 -3.24 5.54 -0.58
CA GLY A 64 -3.03 4.97 0.75
C GLY A 64 -3.86 5.61 1.85
N ILE A 65 -4.91 6.39 1.54
CA ILE A 65 -5.88 6.84 2.55
C ILE A 65 -6.57 5.62 3.15
N SER A 66 -6.98 4.66 2.32
CA SER A 66 -7.62 3.42 2.73
C SER A 66 -7.08 2.21 1.98
N TRP A 67 -7.04 1.08 2.68
CA TRP A 67 -6.59 -0.20 2.15
C TRP A 67 -7.67 -1.26 2.33
N GLU A 68 -7.82 -2.10 1.31
CA GLU A 68 -8.70 -3.25 1.30
C GLU A 68 -7.90 -4.52 1.02
N ALA A 69 -8.30 -5.62 1.66
CA ALA A 69 -7.72 -6.92 1.37
C ALA A 69 -8.18 -7.37 -0.02
N VAL A 70 -7.26 -7.89 -0.82
CA VAL A 70 -7.56 -8.45 -2.13
C VAL A 70 -7.60 -9.98 -2.00
N PRO A 71 -8.77 -10.61 -2.10
CA PRO A 71 -8.88 -12.06 -2.06
C PRO A 71 -8.12 -12.66 -3.25
N LEU A 72 -7.28 -13.66 -2.98
CA LEU A 72 -6.73 -14.51 -4.03
C LEU A 72 -7.80 -15.53 -4.39
N VAL A 73 -8.61 -15.19 -5.40
CA VAL A 73 -9.55 -16.14 -5.99
C VAL A 73 -8.83 -16.82 -7.15
N VAL A 74 -8.74 -18.16 -7.09
CA VAL A 74 -8.22 -18.95 -8.20
C VAL A 74 -9.31 -18.96 -9.28
N ALA A 75 -8.96 -18.68 -10.54
CA ALA A 75 -9.93 -18.55 -11.63
C ALA A 75 -10.84 -19.79 -11.81
N GLU A 76 -10.37 -20.97 -11.39
CA GLU A 76 -11.12 -22.23 -11.42
C GLU A 76 -12.18 -22.37 -10.31
N SER A 77 -12.30 -21.38 -9.42
CA SER A 77 -13.25 -21.36 -8.29
C SER A 77 -14.39 -20.35 -8.45
N LEU A 78 -14.58 -19.83 -9.67
CA LEU A 78 -15.69 -18.97 -10.09
C LEU A 78 -16.74 -19.75 -10.89
#